data_AF-A0A2T4H6T1-F1
#
_entry.id   AF-A0A2T4H6T1-F1
#
_cell.length_a   1.000
_cell.length_b   1.000
_cell.length_c   1.000
_cell.angle_alpha   90.00
_cell.angle_beta   90.00
_cell.angle_gamma   90.00
#
_symmetry.space_group_name_H-M   'P 1'
#
loop_
_entity.id
_entity.type
_entity.pdbx_description
1 polymer ?
#
loop_
_entity_poly.entity_id
_entity_poly.type
_entity_poly.pdbx_seq_one_letter_code
_entity_poly.pdbx_strand_id
1 'polypeptide(L)'
;MTSNDVENARWEEDGDEGPHKYDTTAILNSIVTIVFDTVYELPYPDPKAEILSQFLIGMAKDIPPKCRQEGADPARQFDGIQMAAQEAWERSHAQILAVANYIRIAGDAFSKVTSLTKMARNYKITAEKWKNWTSKLKEMADAVDKDARWDLKERLQKAHNKMVETQKLMYLYQINSQKSSVNLDIMTYTSITIVVCPYHVGAYDHRVGGGPLRILSHGIERDLSKLAPVSFINIGPVDEFEGEIGKTFEIIRRISNAVATAVKNNSFPLVLSGNCYGSTGTLAGLNQHSSGGSRPGALWLDAHDDLDNPSIHENGYLDAMSASMMTGSSWHTLMKSVPGHEPLDVKKVIWCGLRDCSELQIKGIKEAGVDVVWGKADEKVDFTAGLAAVLNRRDDIKDAHIHLDLDVLDQSLGRVNDFPSFGGFFPEDLTGLMQMIPQKVNPTSLVVCSFDPRLEGGDTVARLACQAILQLIGALKERGTLVAKSG
;
A
#
# COMPACT_ATOMS: atom_id res chain seq x y z
N MET A 1 -41.10 60.89 -41.53
CA MET A 1 -40.22 60.34 -40.48
C MET A 1 -40.63 61.00 -39.18
N THR A 2 -40.66 60.19 -38.11
CA THR A 2 -40.86 60.51 -36.68
C THR A 2 -42.25 60.26 -36.07
N SER A 3 -42.18 59.35 -35.10
CA SER A 3 -42.76 59.36 -33.75
C SER A 3 -44.26 59.20 -33.53
N ASN A 4 -44.51 58.23 -32.65
CA ASN A 4 -45.61 58.09 -31.69
C ASN A 4 -46.93 57.57 -32.26
N ASP A 5 -47.37 56.41 -31.77
CA ASP A 5 -48.39 56.40 -30.73
C ASP A 5 -48.58 55.01 -30.11
N VAL A 6 -49.22 55.08 -28.95
CA VAL A 6 -49.41 54.09 -27.89
C VAL A 6 -50.59 53.16 -28.20
N GLU A 7 -50.57 51.98 -27.56
CA GLU A 7 -51.71 51.09 -27.21
C GLU A 7 -52.33 50.09 -28.20
N ASN A 8 -52.36 48.84 -27.70
CA ASN A 8 -53.45 47.86 -27.68
C ASN A 8 -54.01 47.26 -28.99
N ALA A 9 -53.76 45.97 -29.17
CA ALA A 9 -54.78 45.00 -29.58
C ALA A 9 -54.47 43.60 -29.02
N ARG A 10 -55.50 42.99 -28.43
CA ARG A 10 -55.59 41.65 -27.81
C ARG A 10 -55.50 40.50 -28.84
N TRP A 11 -55.83 39.30 -28.37
CA TRP A 11 -56.13 38.02 -29.06
C TRP A 11 -54.90 37.08 -29.12
N GLU A 12 -54.90 35.85 -28.61
CA GLU A 12 -55.97 35.00 -28.06
C GLU A 12 -55.31 33.81 -27.34
N GLU A 13 -55.92 33.34 -26.25
CA GLU A 13 -55.64 32.05 -25.63
C GLU A 13 -56.13 30.93 -26.55
N ASP A 14 -55.29 29.94 -26.78
CA ASP A 14 -55.62 28.54 -27.08
C ASP A 14 -54.29 27.79 -26.85
N GLY A 15 -54.11 26.90 -25.87
CA GLY A 15 -55.03 25.94 -25.31
C GLY A 15 -54.19 24.70 -25.04
N ASP A 16 -54.36 24.15 -23.84
CA ASP A 16 -53.95 22.82 -23.40
C ASP A 16 -52.54 22.64 -22.78
N GLU A 17 -52.42 23.09 -21.52
CA GLU A 17 -51.60 22.44 -20.51
C GLU A 17 -52.16 21.03 -20.20
N GLY A 18 -51.52 20.00 -20.75
CA GLY A 18 -51.57 18.63 -20.21
C GLY A 18 -50.26 18.32 -19.44
N PRO A 19 -50.30 17.81 -18.20
CA PRO A 19 -49.15 17.80 -17.32
C PRO A 19 -48.24 16.60 -17.62
N HIS A 20 -47.05 16.84 -18.16
CA HIS A 20 -45.97 15.87 -17.98
C HIS A 20 -45.43 16.02 -16.55
N LYS A 21 -46.11 15.30 -15.66
CA LYS A 21 -45.72 14.95 -14.29
C LYS A 21 -44.31 14.35 -14.28
N TYR A 22 -43.30 15.19 -14.11
CA TYR A 22 -42.05 14.76 -13.54
C TYR A 22 -41.76 15.68 -12.37
N ASP A 23 -41.43 15.10 -11.22
CA ASP A 23 -40.82 15.85 -10.13
C ASP A 23 -39.38 16.14 -10.55
N THR A 24 -39.23 17.12 -11.43
CA THR A 24 -37.96 17.56 -12.00
C THR A 24 -36.98 17.95 -10.90
N THR A 25 -37.50 18.42 -9.76
CA THR A 25 -36.76 18.74 -8.55
C THR A 25 -36.18 17.48 -7.90
N ALA A 26 -36.94 16.38 -7.80
CA ALA A 26 -36.42 15.10 -7.30
C ALA A 26 -35.36 14.47 -8.23
N ILE A 27 -35.53 14.63 -9.55
CA ILE A 27 -34.57 14.17 -10.56
C ILE A 27 -33.28 15.00 -10.47
N LEU A 28 -33.39 16.33 -10.40
CA LEU A 28 -32.25 17.24 -10.23
C LEU A 28 -31.53 17.00 -8.91
N ASN A 29 -32.25 16.80 -7.80
CA ASN A 29 -31.65 16.48 -6.50
C ASN A 29 -30.89 15.15 -6.54
N SER A 30 -31.46 14.11 -7.17
CA SER A 30 -30.77 12.83 -7.34
C SER A 30 -29.50 12.96 -8.18
N ILE A 31 -29.52 13.81 -9.20
CA ILE A 31 -28.38 14.10 -10.08
C ILE A 31 -27.29 14.87 -9.32
N VAL A 32 -27.67 15.91 -8.57
CA VAL A 32 -26.77 16.71 -7.74
C VAL A 32 -26.08 15.83 -6.70
N THR A 33 -26.83 14.93 -6.02
CA THR A 33 -26.23 13.98 -5.09
C THR A 33 -25.22 13.06 -5.77
N ILE A 34 -25.55 12.49 -6.94
CA ILE A 34 -24.62 11.61 -7.69
C ILE A 34 -23.36 12.39 -8.09
N VAL A 35 -23.48 13.64 -8.55
CA VAL A 35 -22.34 14.46 -8.97
C VAL A 35 -21.46 14.84 -7.78
N PHE A 36 -22.04 15.32 -6.68
CA PHE A 36 -21.26 15.71 -5.51
C PHE A 36 -20.56 14.50 -4.89
N ASP A 37 -21.25 13.37 -4.75
CA ASP A 37 -20.65 12.12 -4.23
C ASP A 37 -19.53 11.59 -5.14
N THR A 38 -19.63 11.82 -6.45
CA THR A 38 -18.61 11.39 -7.42
C THR A 38 -17.42 12.35 -7.45
N VAL A 39 -17.66 13.66 -7.41
CA VAL A 39 -16.62 14.70 -7.49
C VAL A 39 -15.80 14.77 -6.21
N TYR A 40 -16.42 14.54 -5.04
CA TYR A 40 -15.74 14.58 -3.75
C TYR A 40 -14.67 13.49 -3.58
N GLU A 41 -14.84 12.36 -4.27
CA GLU A 41 -13.98 11.17 -4.13
C GLU A 41 -12.95 11.02 -5.29
N LEU A 42 -12.89 12.01 -6.20
CA LEU A 42 -11.90 12.06 -7.28
C LEU A 42 -10.72 12.97 -6.89
N PRO A 43 -9.45 12.54 -7.04
CA PRO A 43 -8.32 13.38 -6.68
C PRO A 43 -8.22 14.63 -7.56
N TYR A 44 -7.72 15.72 -6.98
CA TYR A 44 -7.62 17.07 -7.57
C TYR A 44 -6.52 17.33 -8.65
N PRO A 45 -5.68 16.40 -9.15
CA PRO A 45 -4.61 16.76 -10.08
C PRO A 45 -4.99 16.69 -11.58
N ASP A 46 -6.27 16.58 -11.93
CA ASP A 46 -6.71 16.58 -13.34
C ASP A 46 -6.99 18.02 -13.83
N PRO A 47 -6.36 18.50 -14.92
CA PRO A 47 -6.66 19.80 -15.56
C PRO A 47 -8.15 20.06 -15.86
N LYS A 48 -8.98 19.02 -15.90
CA LYS A 48 -10.44 19.14 -16.06
C LYS A 48 -11.17 19.56 -14.78
N ALA A 49 -10.59 19.36 -13.60
CA ALA A 49 -11.11 19.88 -12.32
C ALA A 49 -10.98 21.41 -12.23
N GLU A 50 -9.96 21.98 -12.88
CA GLU A 50 -9.78 23.43 -12.96
C GLU A 50 -10.83 24.11 -13.86
N ILE A 51 -11.24 23.43 -14.94
CA ILE A 51 -12.36 23.89 -15.78
C ILE A 51 -13.68 23.92 -14.99
N LEU A 52 -13.89 22.96 -14.09
CA LEU A 52 -15.05 22.91 -13.21
C LEU A 52 -15.03 24.03 -12.15
N SER A 53 -13.87 24.27 -11.53
CA SER A 53 -13.65 25.40 -10.61
C SER A 53 -13.97 26.73 -11.29
N GLN A 54 -13.45 26.96 -12.50
CA GLN A 54 -13.70 28.20 -13.24
C GLN A 54 -15.16 28.34 -13.69
N PHE A 55 -15.83 27.25 -14.03
CA PHE A 55 -17.26 27.23 -14.34
C PHE A 55 -18.13 27.60 -13.13
N LEU A 56 -17.84 27.05 -11.95
CA LEU A 56 -18.55 27.33 -10.70
C LEU A 56 -18.28 28.77 -10.20
N ILE A 57 -17.06 29.28 -10.34
CA ILE A 57 -16.71 30.68 -10.08
C ILE A 57 -17.43 31.62 -11.05
N GLY A 58 -17.59 31.21 -12.32
CA GLY A 58 -18.38 31.93 -13.31
C GLY A 58 -19.84 32.08 -12.89
N MET A 59 -20.46 31.01 -12.39
CA MET A 59 -21.84 31.03 -11.88
C MET A 59 -22.02 31.95 -10.65
N ALA A 60 -21.02 32.08 -9.78
CA ALA A 60 -21.09 32.93 -8.59
C ALA A 60 -21.01 34.44 -8.91
N LYS A 61 -20.44 34.83 -10.05
CA LYS A 61 -20.23 36.25 -10.42
C LYS A 61 -21.49 36.95 -10.93
N ASP A 62 -22.53 36.22 -11.33
CA ASP A 62 -23.78 36.76 -11.89
C ASP A 62 -24.91 36.91 -10.86
N ILE A 63 -24.62 36.75 -9.56
CA ILE A 63 -25.60 36.95 -8.48
C ILE A 63 -26.05 38.42 -8.43
N PRO A 64 -27.37 38.72 -8.44
CA PRO A 64 -27.86 40.10 -8.39
C PRO A 64 -27.32 40.87 -7.16
N PRO A 65 -26.94 42.16 -7.29
CA PRO A 65 -26.26 42.91 -6.22
C PRO A 65 -27.00 42.93 -4.88
N LYS A 66 -28.33 42.82 -4.91
CA LYS A 66 -29.22 42.86 -3.74
C LYS A 66 -29.02 41.68 -2.78
N CYS A 67 -28.44 40.57 -3.25
CA CYS A 67 -28.17 39.37 -2.46
C CYS A 67 -26.73 39.28 -1.93
N ARG A 68 -25.88 40.28 -2.22
CA ARG A 68 -24.45 40.31 -1.85
C ARG A 68 -24.12 41.11 -0.59
N GLN A 69 -25.11 41.58 0.18
CA GLN A 69 -24.80 42.37 1.38
C GLN A 69 -24.24 41.50 2.52
N GLU A 70 -23.10 41.91 3.07
CA GLU A 70 -22.48 41.28 4.25
C GLU A 70 -23.43 41.34 5.45
N GLY A 71 -23.68 40.19 6.07
CA GLY A 71 -24.55 40.05 7.24
C GLY A 71 -26.00 39.61 6.95
N ALA A 72 -26.34 39.22 5.72
CA ALA A 72 -27.66 38.65 5.43
C ALA A 72 -27.83 37.23 6.02
N ASP A 73 -29.02 36.97 6.56
CA ASP A 73 -29.46 35.65 7.05
C ASP A 73 -29.25 34.54 5.99
N PRO A 74 -28.59 33.42 6.33
CA PRO A 74 -28.36 32.29 5.43
C PRO A 74 -29.61 31.81 4.67
N ALA A 75 -30.80 31.92 5.26
CA ALA A 75 -32.05 31.54 4.61
C ALA A 75 -32.41 32.45 3.42
N ARG A 76 -32.10 33.76 3.48
CA ARG A 76 -32.37 34.70 2.39
C ARG A 76 -31.37 34.59 1.24
N GLN A 77 -30.13 34.18 1.53
CA GLN A 77 -29.18 33.81 0.48
C GLN A 77 -29.63 32.53 -0.24
N PHE A 78 -30.24 31.59 0.49
CA PHE A 78 -30.81 30.37 -0.07
C PHE A 78 -32.05 30.66 -0.94
N ASP A 79 -32.97 31.50 -0.49
CA ASP A 79 -34.15 31.94 -1.27
C ASP A 79 -33.76 32.69 -2.55
N GLY A 80 -32.70 33.51 -2.51
CA GLY A 80 -32.16 34.20 -3.68
C GLY A 80 -31.56 33.25 -4.72
N ILE A 81 -30.93 32.17 -4.27
CA ILE A 81 -30.43 31.08 -5.12
C ILE A 81 -31.60 30.27 -5.70
N GLN A 82 -32.68 30.08 -4.91
CA GLN A 82 -33.88 29.35 -5.32
C GLN A 82 -34.72 30.13 -6.35
N MET A 83 -34.87 31.46 -6.20
CA MET A 83 -35.54 32.32 -7.18
C MET A 83 -34.77 32.42 -8.50
N ALA A 84 -33.43 32.51 -8.44
CA ALA A 84 -32.58 32.46 -9.63
C ALA A 84 -32.62 31.09 -10.34
N ALA A 85 -32.89 30.02 -9.60
CA ALA A 85 -33.13 28.68 -10.15
C ALA A 85 -34.54 28.54 -10.79
N GLN A 86 -35.52 29.34 -10.34
CA GLN A 86 -36.90 29.31 -10.84
C GLN A 86 -37.08 30.08 -12.17
N GLU A 87 -36.34 31.17 -12.39
CA GLU A 87 -36.39 31.94 -13.65
C GLU A 87 -35.63 31.27 -14.83
N ALA A 88 -34.88 30.19 -14.59
CA ALA A 88 -34.01 29.55 -15.58
C ALA A 88 -34.55 28.22 -16.11
N TRP A 89 -35.82 28.19 -16.52
CA TRP A 89 -36.53 27.00 -17.06
C TRP A 89 -35.84 26.36 -18.30
N GLU A 90 -34.98 27.08 -19.02
CA GLU A 90 -34.22 26.55 -20.17
C GLU A 90 -32.92 25.81 -19.82
N ARG A 91 -32.44 25.86 -18.56
CA ARG A 91 -31.12 25.29 -18.15
C ARG A 91 -31.16 23.88 -17.54
N SER A 92 -32.34 23.37 -17.20
CA SER A 92 -32.53 22.05 -16.57
C SER A 92 -32.08 20.88 -17.45
N HIS A 93 -32.39 20.93 -18.75
CA HIS A 93 -31.94 19.90 -19.69
C HIS A 93 -30.41 19.88 -19.85
N ALA A 94 -29.74 21.03 -19.75
CA ALA A 94 -28.30 21.14 -20.03
C ALA A 94 -27.47 20.58 -18.87
N GLN A 95 -27.97 20.75 -17.65
CA GLN A 95 -27.42 20.15 -16.44
C GLN A 95 -27.56 18.64 -16.45
N ILE A 96 -28.74 18.11 -16.83
CA ILE A 96 -28.95 16.67 -16.98
C ILE A 96 -28.06 16.11 -18.10
N LEU A 97 -27.91 16.83 -19.23
CA LEU A 97 -27.05 16.42 -20.33
C LEU A 97 -25.57 16.39 -19.94
N ALA A 98 -25.11 17.37 -19.18
CA ALA A 98 -23.73 17.44 -18.68
C ALA A 98 -23.44 16.25 -17.77
N VAL A 99 -24.37 15.87 -16.90
CA VAL A 99 -24.22 14.70 -16.00
C VAL A 99 -24.23 13.39 -16.78
N ALA A 100 -25.16 13.20 -17.71
CA ALA A 100 -25.21 12.00 -18.54
C ALA A 100 -23.92 11.85 -19.39
N ASN A 101 -23.40 12.95 -19.93
CA ASN A 101 -22.13 12.96 -20.64
C ASN A 101 -20.94 12.68 -19.71
N TYR A 102 -20.96 13.18 -18.47
CA TYR A 102 -19.91 12.91 -17.49
C TYR A 102 -19.88 11.44 -17.07
N ILE A 103 -21.04 10.84 -16.77
CA ILE A 103 -21.14 9.40 -16.44
C ILE A 103 -20.66 8.55 -17.62
N ARG A 104 -20.99 8.95 -18.86
CA ARG A 104 -20.49 8.28 -20.06
C ARG A 104 -18.97 8.37 -20.19
N ILE A 105 -18.40 9.57 -20.00
CA ILE A 105 -16.95 9.80 -20.11
C ILE A 105 -16.20 9.08 -18.98
N ALA A 106 -16.71 9.13 -17.75
CA ALA A 106 -16.16 8.40 -16.61
C ALA A 106 -16.27 6.88 -16.81
N GLY A 107 -17.39 6.39 -17.33
CA GLY A 107 -17.59 4.98 -17.67
C GLY A 107 -16.68 4.50 -18.81
N ASP A 108 -16.43 5.33 -19.82
CA ASP A 108 -15.48 5.02 -20.90
C ASP A 108 -14.02 5.05 -20.41
N ALA A 109 -13.67 6.01 -19.55
CA ALA A 109 -12.37 6.08 -18.90
C ALA A 109 -12.15 4.86 -17.98
N PHE A 110 -13.15 4.50 -17.18
CA PHE A 110 -13.13 3.34 -16.30
C PHE A 110 -13.08 2.02 -17.09
N SER A 111 -13.87 1.88 -18.16
CA SER A 111 -13.89 0.69 -19.01
C SER A 111 -12.54 0.47 -19.71
N LYS A 112 -11.90 1.53 -20.22
CA LYS A 112 -10.53 1.48 -20.77
C LYS A 112 -9.47 1.19 -19.72
N VAL A 113 -9.63 1.73 -18.51
CA VAL A 113 -8.79 1.42 -17.35
C VAL A 113 -8.91 -0.05 -16.93
N THR A 114 -10.11 -0.62 -16.98
CA THR A 114 -10.34 -2.04 -16.67
C THR A 114 -9.91 -2.98 -17.78
N SER A 115 -9.97 -2.59 -19.06
CA SER A 115 -9.50 -3.40 -20.19
C SER A 115 -7.99 -3.36 -20.39
N LEU A 116 -7.27 -2.42 -19.74
CA LEU A 116 -5.82 -2.26 -19.81
C LEU A 116 -5.06 -2.65 -18.53
N THR A 117 -5.72 -3.23 -17.52
CA THR A 117 -5.13 -3.56 -16.21
C THR A 117 -4.67 -2.33 -15.39
N LYS A 118 -4.55 -2.52 -14.07
CA LYS A 118 -3.89 -1.66 -13.04
C LYS A 118 -4.61 -0.47 -12.37
N MET A 119 -5.72 0.08 -12.85
CA MET A 119 -6.31 1.29 -12.20
C MET A 119 -7.69 1.13 -11.52
N ALA A 120 -8.15 -0.08 -11.22
CA ALA A 120 -9.44 -0.29 -10.54
C ALA A 120 -9.38 -0.23 -8.98
N ARG A 121 -8.21 -0.01 -8.37
CA ARG A 121 -7.99 -0.32 -6.93
C ARG A 121 -8.40 0.75 -5.91
N ASN A 122 -8.68 1.99 -6.29
CA ASN A 122 -8.96 3.06 -5.32
C ASN A 122 -10.42 3.52 -5.24
N TYR A 123 -11.35 2.82 -5.87
CA TYR A 123 -12.75 3.25 -5.86
C TYR A 123 -13.49 2.65 -4.65
N LYS A 124 -13.75 3.49 -3.63
CA LYS A 124 -14.70 3.23 -2.52
C LYS A 124 -16.17 3.17 -3.00
N ILE A 125 -16.40 2.75 -4.23
CA ILE A 125 -17.75 2.60 -4.77
C ILE A 125 -18.16 1.14 -4.55
N THR A 126 -19.07 0.92 -3.60
CA THR A 126 -19.57 -0.43 -3.29
C THR A 126 -20.45 -0.94 -4.42
N ALA A 127 -20.53 -2.26 -4.59
CA ALA A 127 -21.40 -2.89 -5.58
C ALA A 127 -22.88 -2.47 -5.40
N GLU A 128 -23.27 -2.19 -4.16
CA GLU A 128 -24.59 -1.69 -3.79
C GLU A 128 -24.82 -0.23 -4.24
N LYS A 129 -23.85 0.66 -4.01
CA LYS A 129 -23.90 2.04 -4.54
C LYS A 129 -23.95 2.06 -6.08
N TRP A 130 -23.15 1.22 -6.74
CA TRP A 130 -23.15 1.10 -8.19
C TRP A 130 -24.49 0.60 -8.74
N LYS A 131 -25.09 -0.40 -8.07
CA LYS A 131 -26.43 -0.92 -8.40
C LYS A 131 -27.50 0.16 -8.22
N ASN A 132 -27.43 0.93 -7.15
CA ASN A 132 -28.38 2.02 -6.88
C ASN A 132 -28.29 3.13 -7.94
N TRP A 133 -27.09 3.55 -8.34
CA TRP A 133 -26.90 4.53 -9.40
C TRP A 133 -27.36 4.03 -10.76
N THR A 134 -27.07 2.76 -11.07
CA THR A 134 -27.55 2.11 -12.29
C THR A 134 -29.09 2.10 -12.32
N SER A 135 -29.75 1.73 -11.22
CA SER A 135 -31.22 1.76 -11.11
C SER A 135 -31.78 3.15 -11.37
N LYS A 136 -31.20 4.17 -10.72
CA LYS A 136 -31.63 5.57 -10.89
C LYS A 136 -31.50 6.07 -12.33
N LEU A 137 -30.43 5.72 -13.04
CA LEU A 137 -30.27 6.08 -14.47
C LEU A 137 -31.34 5.44 -15.34
N LYS A 138 -31.73 4.21 -15.03
CA LYS A 138 -32.81 3.52 -15.73
C LYS A 138 -34.16 4.18 -15.46
N GLU A 139 -34.47 4.45 -14.19
CA GLU A 139 -35.70 5.13 -13.78
C GLU A 139 -35.82 6.50 -14.46
N MET A 140 -34.72 7.24 -14.57
CA MET A 140 -34.67 8.51 -15.31
C MET A 140 -34.87 8.32 -16.82
N ALA A 141 -34.25 7.32 -17.44
CA ALA A 141 -34.44 7.04 -18.87
C ALA A 141 -35.89 6.65 -19.19
N ASP A 142 -36.52 5.87 -18.31
CA ASP A 142 -37.90 5.43 -18.44
C ASP A 142 -38.90 6.59 -18.25
N ALA A 143 -38.55 7.54 -17.38
CA ALA A 143 -39.34 8.75 -17.12
C ALA A 143 -39.15 9.85 -18.18
N VAL A 144 -38.14 9.85 -19.03
CA VAL A 144 -37.98 10.91 -20.05
C VAL A 144 -38.72 10.53 -21.33
N ASP A 145 -39.40 11.49 -21.97
CA ASP A 145 -40.08 11.24 -23.25
C ASP A 145 -39.07 10.93 -24.38
N LYS A 146 -39.47 10.13 -25.36
CA LYS A 146 -38.63 9.74 -26.51
C LYS A 146 -38.18 10.95 -27.34
N ASP A 147 -38.99 12.00 -27.38
CA ASP A 147 -38.73 13.21 -28.19
C ASP A 147 -38.09 14.34 -27.35
N ALA A 148 -37.60 14.01 -26.14
CA ALA A 148 -36.90 14.95 -25.29
C ALA A 148 -35.67 15.53 -26.01
N ARG A 149 -35.50 16.86 -25.91
CA ARG A 149 -34.40 17.59 -26.56
C ARG A 149 -33.03 16.98 -26.22
N TRP A 150 -32.13 17.03 -27.20
CA TRP A 150 -30.74 16.53 -27.12
C TRP A 150 -30.59 15.01 -26.91
N ASP A 151 -31.59 14.24 -27.31
CA ASP A 151 -31.61 12.78 -27.25
C ASP A 151 -31.41 12.26 -25.80
N LEU A 152 -31.94 13.00 -24.83
CA LEU A 152 -31.67 12.78 -23.41
C LEU A 152 -32.01 11.36 -22.97
N LYS A 153 -33.16 10.83 -23.43
CA LYS A 153 -33.58 9.44 -23.19
C LYS A 153 -32.55 8.43 -23.69
N GLU A 154 -32.10 8.59 -24.93
CA GLU A 154 -31.11 7.68 -25.54
C GLU A 154 -29.77 7.74 -24.79
N ARG A 155 -29.34 8.92 -24.35
CA ARG A 155 -28.09 9.11 -23.62
C ARG A 155 -28.14 8.52 -22.22
N LEU A 156 -29.25 8.69 -21.48
CA LEU A 156 -29.46 8.05 -20.18
C LEU A 156 -29.46 6.52 -20.32
N GLN A 157 -30.12 6.00 -21.36
CA GLN A 157 -30.12 4.57 -21.64
C GLN A 157 -28.72 4.02 -21.97
N LYS A 158 -27.93 4.75 -22.76
CA LYS A 158 -26.54 4.39 -23.05
C LYS A 158 -25.68 4.40 -21.79
N ALA A 159 -25.84 5.40 -20.92
CA ALA A 159 -25.13 5.48 -19.65
C ALA A 159 -25.47 4.30 -18.72
N HIS A 160 -26.77 3.98 -18.58
CA HIS A 160 -27.23 2.81 -17.84
C HIS A 160 -26.59 1.52 -18.38
N ASN A 161 -26.67 1.27 -19.69
CA ASN A 161 -26.15 0.05 -20.30
C ASN A 161 -24.64 -0.10 -20.08
N LYS A 162 -23.90 1.01 -20.12
CA LYS A 162 -22.45 1.01 -19.85
C LYS A 162 -22.13 0.70 -18.39
N MET A 163 -22.91 1.20 -17.45
CA MET A 163 -22.74 0.87 -16.03
C MET A 163 -23.02 -0.60 -15.73
N VAL A 164 -24.01 -1.20 -16.39
CA VAL A 164 -24.31 -2.65 -16.29
C VAL A 164 -23.16 -3.50 -16.85
N GLU A 165 -22.59 -3.12 -18.01
CA GLU A 165 -21.44 -3.81 -18.60
C GLU A 165 -20.23 -3.78 -17.66
N THR A 166 -19.91 -2.59 -17.13
CA THR A 166 -18.80 -2.39 -16.18
C THR A 166 -18.99 -3.19 -14.89
N GLN A 167 -20.22 -3.31 -14.39
CA GLN A 167 -20.52 -4.12 -13.20
C GLN A 167 -20.24 -5.61 -13.42
N LYS A 168 -20.53 -6.15 -14.61
CA LYS A 168 -20.20 -7.54 -14.95
C LYS A 168 -18.70 -7.77 -14.98
N LEU A 169 -17.92 -6.80 -15.48
CA LEU A 169 -16.46 -6.86 -15.47
C LEU A 169 -15.90 -6.82 -14.04
N MET A 170 -16.46 -5.99 -13.15
CA MET A 170 -16.08 -5.96 -11.73
C MET A 170 -16.36 -7.30 -11.04
N TYR A 171 -17.51 -7.92 -11.30
CA TYR A 171 -17.88 -9.22 -10.71
C TYR A 171 -16.97 -10.36 -11.20
N LEU A 172 -16.65 -10.40 -12.51
CA LEU A 172 -15.69 -11.36 -13.07
C LEU A 172 -14.27 -11.15 -12.53
N TYR A 173 -13.85 -9.91 -12.30
CA TYR A 173 -12.56 -9.59 -11.68
C TYR A 173 -12.51 -10.04 -10.21
N GLN A 174 -13.58 -9.82 -9.44
CA GLN A 174 -13.66 -10.24 -8.04
C GLN A 174 -13.59 -11.77 -7.91
N ILE A 175 -14.28 -12.50 -8.80
CA ILE A 175 -14.20 -13.96 -8.89
C ILE A 175 -12.80 -14.44 -9.32
N ASN A 176 -12.15 -13.77 -10.26
CA ASN A 176 -10.79 -14.10 -10.69
C ASN A 176 -9.73 -13.74 -9.63
N SER A 177 -9.95 -12.72 -8.81
CA SER A 177 -9.09 -12.36 -7.67
C SER A 177 -9.20 -13.34 -6.50
N GLN A 178 -10.33 -14.05 -6.38
CA GLN A 178 -10.48 -15.17 -5.44
C GLN A 178 -9.96 -16.50 -6.02
N LYS A 179 -9.85 -16.62 -7.35
CA LYS A 179 -9.34 -17.82 -8.06
C LYS A 179 -7.87 -17.77 -8.44
N SER A 180 -7.20 -16.63 -8.29
CA SER A 180 -5.74 -16.53 -8.48
C SER A 180 -5.02 -17.01 -7.21
N SER A 181 -5.18 -18.28 -6.86
CA SER A 181 -4.12 -18.98 -6.15
C SER A 181 -2.97 -19.08 -7.14
N VAL A 182 -1.93 -18.26 -6.93
CA VAL A 182 -0.68 -18.42 -7.65
C VAL A 182 -0.23 -19.86 -7.37
N ASN A 183 -0.20 -20.73 -8.39
CA ASN A 183 0.53 -21.99 -8.32
C ASN A 183 2.02 -21.62 -8.30
N LEU A 184 2.49 -21.18 -7.14
CA LEU A 184 3.88 -21.13 -6.78
C LEU A 184 4.32 -22.58 -6.61
N ASP A 185 5.36 -23.01 -7.31
CA ASP A 185 6.06 -24.23 -6.89
C ASP A 185 6.49 -24.01 -5.43
N ILE A 186 5.87 -24.77 -4.53
CA ILE A 186 6.05 -24.58 -3.09
C ILE A 186 7.40 -25.17 -2.73
N MET A 187 8.39 -24.33 -2.39
CA MET A 187 9.56 -24.81 -1.68
C MET A 187 9.09 -25.44 -0.37
N THR A 188 9.58 -26.64 -0.05
CA THR A 188 9.15 -27.36 1.15
C THR A 188 10.32 -27.53 2.11
N TYR A 189 10.26 -26.87 3.25
CA TYR A 189 11.19 -27.07 4.37
C TYR A 189 10.67 -28.17 5.28
N THR A 190 11.58 -28.91 5.91
CA THR A 190 11.25 -30.02 6.82
C THR A 190 11.53 -29.74 8.29
N SER A 191 12.26 -28.66 8.56
CA SER A 191 12.69 -28.22 9.89
C SER A 191 12.98 -26.72 9.86
N ILE A 192 13.33 -26.17 11.01
CA ILE A 192 13.75 -24.79 11.20
C ILE A 192 15.16 -24.80 11.78
N THR A 193 16.05 -23.96 11.25
CA THR A 193 17.38 -23.74 11.81
C THR A 193 17.45 -22.31 12.30
N ILE A 194 17.61 -22.15 13.61
CA ILE A 194 17.81 -20.86 14.26
C ILE A 194 19.30 -20.54 14.24
N VAL A 195 19.69 -19.56 13.44
CA VAL A 195 21.04 -19.00 13.44
C VAL A 195 21.08 -17.87 14.46
N VAL A 196 21.92 -18.00 15.48
CA VAL A 196 22.00 -17.04 16.60
C VAL A 196 23.25 -16.19 16.43
N CYS A 197 23.06 -14.89 16.22
CA CYS A 197 24.11 -13.90 16.01
C CYS A 197 24.00 -12.74 17.02
N PRO A 198 24.45 -12.93 18.27
CA PRO A 198 24.26 -11.97 19.36
C PRO A 198 25.36 -10.89 19.39
N TYR A 199 25.52 -10.16 18.29
CA TYR A 199 26.59 -9.18 18.12
C TYR A 199 26.09 -7.81 17.70
N HIS A 200 26.65 -6.77 18.32
CA HIS A 200 26.61 -5.38 17.83
C HIS A 200 27.98 -5.04 17.25
N VAL A 201 28.11 -4.99 15.92
CA VAL A 201 29.36 -4.67 15.19
C VAL A 201 30.60 -5.41 15.72
N GLY A 202 30.44 -6.69 16.08
CA GLY A 202 31.52 -7.51 16.63
C GLY A 202 31.62 -7.57 18.16
N ALA A 203 30.88 -6.74 18.89
CA ALA A 203 30.76 -6.81 20.35
C ALA A 203 29.64 -7.80 20.75
N TYR A 204 30.02 -8.87 21.46
CA TYR A 204 29.09 -9.90 21.94
C TYR A 204 28.16 -9.34 23.02
N ASP A 205 26.86 -9.65 22.92
CA ASP A 205 25.83 -9.28 23.91
C ASP A 205 25.95 -7.81 24.37
N HIS A 206 26.10 -6.91 23.41
CA HIS A 206 26.18 -5.48 23.65
C HIS A 206 25.14 -4.77 22.80
N ARG A 207 24.43 -3.79 23.37
CA ARG A 207 23.32 -3.08 22.71
C ARG A 207 22.38 -4.06 21.98
N VAL A 208 22.15 -3.85 20.69
CA VAL A 208 21.31 -4.70 19.84
C VAL A 208 21.80 -6.14 19.73
N GLY A 209 23.07 -6.41 20.01
CA GLY A 209 23.62 -7.77 20.14
C GLY A 209 22.97 -8.61 21.25
N GLY A 210 22.32 -7.97 22.24
CA GLY A 210 21.53 -8.68 23.24
C GLY A 210 20.15 -9.15 22.75
N GLY A 211 19.63 -8.55 21.67
CA GLY A 211 18.29 -8.84 21.14
C GLY A 211 18.04 -10.32 20.86
N PRO A 212 18.93 -11.01 20.11
CA PRO A 212 18.81 -12.44 19.85
C PRO A 212 18.68 -13.28 21.12
N LEU A 213 19.49 -12.97 22.13
CA LEU A 213 19.47 -13.68 23.42
C LEU A 213 18.16 -13.43 24.17
N ARG A 214 17.65 -12.19 24.12
CA ARG A 214 16.37 -11.85 24.75
C ARG A 214 15.19 -12.55 24.09
N ILE A 215 15.14 -12.60 22.77
CA ILE A 215 14.11 -13.34 22.02
C ILE A 215 14.14 -14.82 22.40
N LEU A 216 15.33 -15.44 22.45
CA LEU A 216 15.48 -16.83 22.88
C LEU A 216 14.99 -17.07 24.31
N SER A 217 15.31 -16.17 25.24
CA SER A 217 14.88 -16.27 26.64
C SER A 217 13.35 -16.23 26.81
N HIS A 218 12.61 -15.73 25.82
CA HIS A 218 11.15 -15.73 25.79
C HIS A 218 10.54 -17.06 25.29
N GLY A 219 11.37 -18.08 25.03
CA GLY A 219 10.91 -19.44 24.77
C GLY A 219 10.51 -19.72 23.32
N ILE A 220 10.98 -18.92 22.36
CA ILE A 220 10.65 -19.11 20.94
C ILE A 220 11.03 -20.51 20.42
N GLU A 221 12.10 -21.11 20.92
CA GLU A 221 12.50 -22.49 20.61
C GLU A 221 11.40 -23.50 20.95
N ARG A 222 10.90 -23.42 22.19
CA ARG A 222 9.85 -24.30 22.70
C ARG A 222 8.59 -24.17 21.86
N ASP A 223 8.26 -22.95 21.46
CA ASP A 223 7.04 -22.67 20.72
C ASP A 223 7.16 -23.09 19.25
N LEU A 224 8.31 -22.89 18.61
CA LEU A 224 8.60 -23.38 17.26
C LEU A 224 8.71 -24.91 17.18
N SER A 225 9.23 -25.57 18.22
CA SER A 225 9.34 -27.03 18.29
C SER A 225 7.98 -27.74 18.26
N LYS A 226 6.89 -27.03 18.57
CA LYS A 226 5.51 -27.53 18.40
C LYS A 226 5.07 -27.54 16.93
N LEU A 227 5.73 -26.76 16.07
CA LEU A 227 5.38 -26.59 14.66
C LEU A 227 6.20 -27.49 13.75
N ALA A 228 7.52 -27.58 13.98
CA ALA A 228 8.46 -28.41 13.23
C ALA A 228 9.74 -28.68 14.06
N PRO A 229 10.59 -29.66 13.69
CA PRO A 229 11.89 -29.85 14.32
C PRO A 229 12.74 -28.58 14.24
N VAL A 230 13.40 -28.23 15.35
CA VAL A 230 14.26 -27.04 15.47
C VAL A 230 15.71 -27.45 15.70
N SER A 231 16.63 -26.76 15.05
CA SER A 231 18.08 -26.90 15.23
C SER A 231 18.73 -25.53 15.41
N PHE A 232 19.96 -25.49 15.93
CA PHE A 232 20.68 -24.25 16.19
C PHE A 232 22.04 -24.22 15.52
N ILE A 233 22.42 -23.04 15.03
CA ILE A 233 23.80 -22.70 14.67
C ILE A 233 24.15 -21.39 15.36
N ASN A 234 25.17 -21.42 16.23
CA ASN A 234 25.70 -20.20 16.85
C ASN A 234 26.90 -19.70 16.04
N ILE A 235 26.97 -18.39 15.78
CA ILE A 235 28.08 -17.77 15.03
C ILE A 235 29.42 -17.89 15.77
N GLY A 236 29.41 -18.08 17.09
CA GLY A 236 30.61 -18.24 17.90
C GLY A 236 31.45 -16.95 18.01
N PRO A 237 32.52 -16.95 18.81
CA PRO A 237 33.39 -15.78 19.04
C PRO A 237 34.12 -15.35 17.78
N VAL A 238 34.30 -14.03 17.62
CA VAL A 238 35.07 -13.40 16.51
C VAL A 238 36.23 -12.54 17.02
N ASP A 239 36.70 -12.80 18.25
CA ASP A 239 37.71 -11.99 18.93
C ASP A 239 39.08 -11.98 18.24
N GLU A 240 39.34 -12.95 17.36
CA GLU A 240 40.57 -13.07 16.58
C GLU A 240 40.67 -12.07 15.41
N PHE A 241 39.59 -11.31 15.13
CA PHE A 241 39.53 -10.39 13.99
C PHE A 241 39.70 -8.93 14.42
N GLU A 242 40.38 -8.16 13.56
CA GLU A 242 40.78 -6.78 13.81
C GLU A 242 39.58 -5.81 13.76
N GLY A 243 39.35 -5.09 14.86
CA GLY A 243 38.38 -3.98 14.94
C GLY A 243 36.93 -4.36 14.63
N GLU A 244 36.03 -3.36 14.71
CA GLU A 244 34.59 -3.55 14.47
C GLU A 244 34.30 -4.01 13.03
N ILE A 245 35.01 -3.45 12.05
CA ILE A 245 34.86 -3.81 10.64
C ILE A 245 35.28 -5.27 10.42
N GLY A 246 36.49 -5.66 10.81
CA GLY A 246 36.98 -7.03 10.58
C GLY A 246 36.09 -8.08 11.24
N LYS A 247 35.67 -7.83 12.48
CA LYS A 247 34.72 -8.68 13.22
C LYS A 247 33.36 -8.76 12.53
N THR A 248 32.81 -7.64 12.08
CA THR A 248 31.50 -7.60 11.41
C THR A 248 31.50 -8.41 10.11
N PHE A 249 32.51 -8.22 9.25
CA PHE A 249 32.57 -8.99 8.00
C PHE A 249 32.81 -10.47 8.23
N GLU A 250 33.51 -10.85 9.31
CA GLU A 250 33.58 -12.25 9.71
C GLU A 250 32.23 -12.81 10.16
N ILE A 251 31.48 -12.05 10.95
CA ILE A 251 30.12 -12.43 11.33
C ILE A 251 29.25 -12.67 10.08
N ILE A 252 29.30 -11.76 9.10
CA ILE A 252 28.55 -11.89 7.85
C ILE A 252 28.94 -13.18 7.10
N ARG A 253 30.24 -13.52 7.02
CA ARG A 253 30.71 -14.79 6.41
C ARG A 253 30.14 -16.01 7.12
N ARG A 254 30.15 -16.00 8.46
CA ARG A 254 29.63 -17.11 9.26
C ARG A 254 28.12 -17.26 9.16
N ILE A 255 27.37 -16.15 9.10
CA ILE A 255 25.93 -16.18 8.82
C ILE A 255 25.67 -16.81 7.45
N SER A 256 26.40 -16.39 6.42
CA SER A 256 26.28 -16.97 5.08
C SER A 256 26.50 -18.49 5.09
N ASN A 257 27.56 -18.97 5.73
CA ASN A 257 27.85 -20.41 5.82
C ASN A 257 26.79 -21.17 6.66
N ALA A 258 26.29 -20.57 7.73
CA ALA A 258 25.23 -21.15 8.57
C ALA A 258 23.92 -21.29 7.79
N VAL A 259 23.53 -20.26 7.03
CA VAL A 259 22.34 -20.27 6.18
C VAL A 259 22.49 -21.27 5.03
N ALA A 260 23.65 -21.31 4.37
CA ALA A 260 23.93 -22.32 3.35
C ALA A 260 23.83 -23.75 3.91
N THR A 261 24.24 -23.96 5.16
CA THR A 261 24.08 -25.26 5.86
C THR A 261 22.61 -25.58 6.13
N ALA A 262 21.82 -24.61 6.60
CA ALA A 262 20.39 -24.78 6.84
C ALA A 262 19.64 -25.15 5.54
N VAL A 263 19.90 -24.41 4.45
CA VAL A 263 19.30 -24.67 3.13
C VAL A 263 19.68 -26.06 2.62
N LYS A 264 20.94 -26.46 2.72
CA LYS A 264 21.40 -27.80 2.33
C LYS A 264 20.67 -28.92 3.07
N ASN A 265 20.28 -28.66 4.32
CA ASN A 265 19.53 -29.60 5.17
C ASN A 265 18.01 -29.52 4.98
N ASN A 266 17.54 -28.76 3.98
CA ASN A 266 16.13 -28.49 3.76
C ASN A 266 15.41 -27.94 5.00
N SER A 267 16.09 -27.02 5.69
CA SER A 267 15.66 -26.37 6.92
C SER A 267 15.45 -24.88 6.68
N PHE A 268 14.32 -24.33 7.14
CA PHE A 268 14.01 -22.92 7.00
C PHE A 268 14.98 -22.08 7.84
N PRO A 269 15.75 -21.15 7.24
CA PRO A 269 16.67 -20.30 7.99
C PRO A 269 15.91 -19.20 8.74
N LEU A 270 15.96 -19.25 10.07
CA LEU A 270 15.53 -18.17 10.97
C LEU A 270 16.79 -17.58 11.61
N VAL A 271 17.14 -16.33 11.28
CA VAL A 271 18.32 -15.67 11.82
C VAL A 271 17.89 -14.64 12.85
N LEU A 272 18.36 -14.82 14.08
CA LEU A 272 18.25 -13.82 15.14
C LEU A 272 19.57 -13.06 15.19
N SER A 273 19.56 -11.82 14.70
CA SER A 273 20.78 -11.02 14.54
C SER A 273 20.74 -9.78 15.41
N GLY A 274 21.89 -9.38 15.94
CA GLY A 274 21.98 -8.09 16.63
C GLY A 274 21.83 -6.92 15.68
N ASN A 275 22.39 -7.00 14.48
CA ASN A 275 22.37 -5.95 13.46
C ASN A 275 21.69 -6.42 12.17
N CYS A 276 21.26 -5.49 11.32
CA CYS A 276 20.60 -5.68 10.03
C CYS A 276 21.49 -6.38 8.99
N TYR A 277 22.82 -6.35 9.13
CA TYR A 277 23.74 -7.08 8.26
C TYR A 277 23.51 -8.61 8.28
N GLY A 278 22.73 -9.11 9.24
CA GLY A 278 22.24 -10.49 9.24
C GLY A 278 21.51 -10.86 7.96
N SER A 279 20.78 -9.92 7.35
CA SER A 279 20.12 -10.10 6.05
C SER A 279 21.11 -10.21 4.89
N THR A 280 22.17 -9.39 4.90
CA THR A 280 23.25 -9.47 3.93
C THR A 280 23.93 -10.83 3.94
N GLY A 281 24.28 -11.34 5.12
CA GLY A 281 24.84 -12.68 5.28
C GLY A 281 23.85 -13.78 4.86
N THR A 282 22.57 -13.62 5.22
CA THR A 282 21.52 -14.58 4.88
C THR A 282 21.34 -14.73 3.38
N LEU A 283 21.21 -13.61 2.65
CA LEU A 283 21.04 -13.65 1.20
C LEU A 283 22.25 -14.25 0.50
N ALA A 284 23.46 -13.94 0.95
CA ALA A 284 24.69 -14.56 0.48
C ALA A 284 24.67 -16.10 0.69
N GLY A 285 24.21 -16.56 1.85
CA GLY A 285 24.07 -17.98 2.16
C GLY A 285 23.05 -18.71 1.28
N LEU A 286 21.90 -18.08 1.00
CA LEU A 286 20.89 -18.60 0.08
C LEU A 286 21.44 -18.77 -1.35
N ASN A 287 22.28 -17.83 -1.79
CA ASN A 287 22.88 -17.84 -3.12
C ASN A 287 23.94 -18.93 -3.32
N GLN A 288 24.55 -19.47 -2.25
CA GLN A 288 25.60 -20.49 -2.38
C GLN A 288 25.12 -21.78 -3.08
N HIS A 289 23.83 -22.10 -3.00
CA HIS A 289 23.23 -23.29 -3.63
C HIS A 289 22.39 -22.97 -4.87
N SER A 290 22.33 -21.69 -5.26
CA SER A 290 21.52 -21.23 -6.38
C SER A 290 22.30 -21.34 -7.69
N SER A 291 22.31 -22.53 -8.30
CA SER A 291 22.91 -22.74 -9.63
C SER A 291 21.87 -22.50 -10.74
N GLY A 292 21.87 -21.32 -11.35
CA GLY A 292 21.08 -21.02 -12.57
C GLY A 292 19.57 -20.81 -12.38
N GLY A 293 19.08 -20.78 -11.13
CA GLY A 293 17.68 -20.43 -10.79
C GLY A 293 17.47 -18.93 -10.52
N SER A 294 16.21 -18.51 -10.44
CA SER A 294 15.85 -17.16 -9.99
C SER A 294 16.25 -16.98 -8.52
N ARG A 295 17.02 -15.94 -8.22
CA ARG A 295 17.37 -15.57 -6.85
C ARG A 295 16.18 -14.90 -6.16
N PRO A 296 16.05 -15.03 -4.83
CA PRO A 296 14.97 -14.37 -4.11
C PRO A 296 15.14 -12.85 -4.13
N GLY A 297 14.02 -12.13 -4.15
CA GLY A 297 13.98 -10.72 -3.77
C GLY A 297 14.09 -10.54 -2.26
N ALA A 298 13.89 -9.33 -1.77
CA ALA A 298 13.85 -9.05 -0.34
C ALA A 298 12.65 -8.17 0.03
N LEU A 299 12.00 -8.48 1.16
CA LEU A 299 11.05 -7.58 1.80
C LEU A 299 11.75 -6.99 3.03
N TRP A 300 11.98 -5.68 2.99
CA TRP A 300 12.70 -4.93 4.01
C TRP A 300 11.68 -4.21 4.91
N LEU A 301 11.35 -4.83 6.04
CA LEU A 301 10.41 -4.30 7.02
C LEU A 301 11.19 -3.52 8.08
N ASP A 302 11.21 -2.21 7.94
CA ASP A 302 12.15 -1.32 8.63
C ASP A 302 11.61 0.11 8.68
N ALA A 303 11.96 0.88 9.72
CA ALA A 303 11.71 2.32 9.77
C ALA A 303 12.69 3.13 8.89
N HIS A 304 13.87 2.58 8.59
CA HIS A 304 15.01 3.16 7.88
C HIS A 304 15.28 2.42 6.56
N ASP A 305 16.10 3.03 5.67
CA ASP A 305 16.37 2.45 4.34
C ASP A 305 17.57 1.51 4.30
N ASP A 306 18.51 1.65 5.24
CA ASP A 306 19.81 0.99 5.34
C ASP A 306 20.67 1.09 4.06
N LEU A 307 20.46 2.13 3.26
CA LEU A 307 21.15 2.35 1.98
C LEU A 307 22.36 3.29 2.08
N ASP A 308 22.73 3.72 3.29
CA ASP A 308 23.88 4.59 3.47
C ASP A 308 25.17 3.89 3.04
N ASN A 309 26.20 4.69 2.76
CA ASN A 309 27.54 4.21 2.45
C ASN A 309 28.60 5.05 3.18
N PRO A 310 29.86 4.58 3.24
CA PRO A 310 30.91 5.29 3.99
C PRO A 310 31.18 6.74 3.54
N SER A 311 30.72 7.13 2.34
CA SER A 311 30.91 8.48 1.81
C SER A 311 29.79 9.45 2.20
N ILE A 312 28.63 8.96 2.64
CA ILE A 312 27.45 9.81 2.96
C ILE A 312 26.96 9.66 4.40
N HIS A 313 27.36 8.60 5.10
CA HIS A 313 26.92 8.38 6.47
C HIS A 313 27.58 9.35 7.44
N GLU A 314 26.77 10.03 8.25
CA GLU A 314 27.25 11.11 9.13
C GLU A 314 27.47 10.66 10.58
N ASN A 315 26.83 9.56 11.03
CA ASN A 315 26.89 9.13 12.43
C ASN A 315 27.82 7.93 12.68
N GLY A 316 28.35 7.29 11.62
CA GLY A 316 29.29 6.19 11.71
C GLY A 316 28.70 4.84 12.13
N TYR A 317 27.39 4.73 12.33
CA TYR A 317 26.72 3.48 12.68
C TYR A 317 26.65 2.54 11.47
N LEU A 318 27.48 1.50 11.47
CA LEU A 318 27.63 0.56 10.35
C LEU A 318 26.32 -0.12 9.92
N ASP A 319 25.36 -0.25 10.84
CA ASP A 319 24.11 -0.97 10.57
C ASP A 319 23.25 -0.30 9.50
N ALA A 320 23.30 1.03 9.41
CA ALA A 320 22.63 1.84 8.39
C ALA A 320 23.12 1.59 6.95
N MET A 321 24.10 0.69 6.77
CA MET A 321 24.65 0.30 5.47
C MET A 321 24.30 -1.14 5.08
N SER A 322 23.42 -1.81 5.83
CA SER A 322 23.12 -3.23 5.63
C SER A 322 22.52 -3.52 4.25
N ALA A 323 21.53 -2.73 3.82
CA ALA A 323 20.93 -2.87 2.50
C ALA A 323 21.90 -2.43 1.38
N SER A 324 22.76 -1.43 1.60
CA SER A 324 23.79 -1.05 0.62
C SER A 324 24.85 -2.13 0.43
N MET A 325 25.25 -2.83 1.50
CA MET A 325 26.12 -4.01 1.43
C MET A 325 25.46 -5.16 0.66
N MET A 326 24.17 -5.41 0.92
CA MET A 326 23.38 -6.45 0.25
C MET A 326 23.22 -6.17 -1.26
N THR A 327 22.94 -4.92 -1.61
CA THR A 327 22.71 -4.48 -3.00
C THR A 327 23.99 -4.12 -3.75
N GLY A 328 25.14 -4.19 -3.08
CA GLY A 328 26.47 -4.03 -3.66
C GLY A 328 26.86 -2.59 -3.98
N SER A 329 26.29 -1.60 -3.28
CA SER A 329 26.65 -0.19 -3.40
C SER A 329 27.66 0.29 -2.35
N SER A 330 28.01 -0.56 -1.37
CA SER A 330 29.02 -0.25 -0.35
C SER A 330 29.95 -1.44 -0.05
N TRP A 331 31.09 -1.16 0.58
CA TRP A 331 32.05 -2.15 1.09
C TRP A 331 32.50 -3.24 0.09
N HIS A 332 32.56 -2.91 -1.20
CA HIS A 332 32.73 -3.86 -2.31
C HIS A 332 33.81 -4.94 -2.10
N THR A 333 35.01 -4.57 -1.66
CA THR A 333 36.13 -5.53 -1.48
C THR A 333 35.86 -6.51 -0.34
N LEU A 334 35.31 -6.03 0.77
CA LEU A 334 34.99 -6.89 1.91
C LEU A 334 33.77 -7.77 1.61
N MET A 335 32.74 -7.23 0.94
CA MET A 335 31.58 -8.02 0.51
C MET A 335 31.94 -9.13 -0.49
N LYS A 336 32.86 -8.89 -1.42
CA LYS A 336 33.40 -9.94 -2.31
C LYS A 336 34.05 -11.12 -1.59
N SER A 337 34.47 -10.93 -0.33
CA SER A 337 35.02 -12.02 0.50
C SER A 337 33.96 -12.85 1.21
N VAL A 338 32.68 -12.48 1.11
CA VAL A 338 31.56 -13.20 1.71
C VAL A 338 31.12 -14.33 0.78
N PRO A 339 31.18 -15.61 1.21
CA PRO A 339 30.76 -16.74 0.37
C PRO A 339 29.32 -16.57 -0.13
N GLY A 340 29.12 -16.69 -1.45
CA GLY A 340 27.81 -16.56 -2.09
C GLY A 340 27.27 -15.14 -2.21
N HIS A 341 28.01 -14.10 -1.78
CA HIS A 341 27.57 -12.73 -2.02
C HIS A 341 27.59 -12.43 -3.51
N GLU A 342 26.43 -12.05 -4.01
CA GLU A 342 26.19 -11.49 -5.33
C GLU A 342 25.23 -10.32 -5.10
N PRO A 343 25.57 -9.10 -5.58
CA PRO A 343 24.72 -7.93 -5.38
C PRO A 343 23.27 -8.17 -5.81
N LEU A 344 22.32 -7.97 -4.90
CA LEU A 344 20.91 -7.94 -5.25
C LEU A 344 20.59 -6.66 -6.01
N ASP A 345 19.92 -6.76 -7.15
CA ASP A 345 19.35 -5.57 -7.80
C ASP A 345 18.42 -4.88 -6.81
N VAL A 346 18.70 -3.62 -6.46
CA VAL A 346 17.93 -2.83 -5.49
C VAL A 346 16.43 -2.80 -5.84
N LYS A 347 16.07 -2.93 -7.13
CA LYS A 347 14.66 -3.01 -7.57
C LYS A 347 13.95 -4.30 -7.16
N LYS A 348 14.68 -5.34 -6.76
CA LYS A 348 14.17 -6.59 -6.18
C LYS A 348 13.94 -6.49 -4.67
N VAL A 349 14.18 -5.33 -4.08
CA VAL A 349 13.86 -5.01 -2.68
C VAL A 349 12.57 -4.20 -2.63
N ILE A 350 11.69 -4.55 -1.70
CA ILE A 350 10.48 -3.78 -1.38
C ILE A 350 10.60 -3.33 0.08
N TRP A 351 10.55 -2.03 0.33
CA TRP A 351 10.53 -1.49 1.69
C TRP A 351 9.10 -1.35 2.20
N CYS A 352 8.89 -1.60 3.49
CA CYS A 352 7.62 -1.39 4.15
C CYS A 352 7.83 -0.94 5.59
N GLY A 353 7.25 0.22 5.94
CA GLY A 353 7.45 0.85 7.25
C GLY A 353 8.35 2.07 7.22
N LEU A 354 9.03 2.32 6.09
CA LEU A 354 9.98 3.40 5.89
C LEU A 354 9.35 4.76 6.23
N ARG A 355 9.91 5.46 7.21
CA ARG A 355 9.35 6.72 7.72
C ARG A 355 10.36 7.62 8.42
N ASP A 356 11.49 7.08 8.87
CA ASP A 356 12.56 7.83 9.50
C ASP A 356 13.76 7.87 8.55
N CYS A 357 13.77 8.89 7.70
CA CYS A 357 14.81 9.09 6.69
C CYS A 357 15.14 10.56 6.56
N SER A 358 16.43 10.85 6.43
CA SER A 358 16.91 12.17 6.03
C SER A 358 16.43 12.53 4.61
N GLU A 359 16.46 13.82 4.26
CA GLU A 359 16.14 14.27 2.91
C GLU A 359 17.03 13.62 1.84
N LEU A 360 18.30 13.35 2.17
CA LEU A 360 19.25 12.68 1.29
C LEU A 360 18.86 11.23 1.01
N GLN A 361 18.48 10.48 2.06
CA GLN A 361 18.00 9.10 1.95
C GLN A 361 16.70 9.01 1.14
N ILE A 362 15.73 9.89 1.43
CA ILE A 362 14.47 9.97 0.65
C ILE A 362 14.76 10.24 -0.83
N LYS A 363 15.70 11.14 -1.13
CA LYS A 363 16.13 11.41 -2.51
C LYS A 363 16.74 10.16 -3.15
N GLY A 364 17.65 9.47 -2.45
CA GLY A 364 18.30 8.24 -2.92
C GLY A 364 17.28 7.14 -3.24
N ILE A 365 16.31 6.91 -2.35
CA ILE A 365 15.22 5.95 -2.55
C ILE A 365 14.37 6.29 -3.78
N LYS A 366 14.02 7.57 -3.97
CA LYS A 366 13.26 8.02 -5.14
C LYS A 366 14.04 7.86 -6.43
N GLU A 367 15.33 8.17 -6.43
CA GLU A 367 16.22 8.01 -7.59
C GLU A 367 16.46 6.54 -7.95
N ALA A 368 16.55 5.66 -6.95
CA ALA A 368 16.65 4.21 -7.15
C ALA A 368 15.37 3.63 -7.78
N GLY A 369 14.22 4.30 -7.61
CA GLY A 369 12.94 3.91 -8.20
C GLY A 369 12.40 2.61 -7.62
N VAL A 370 12.60 2.40 -6.30
CA VAL A 370 12.18 1.20 -5.57
C VAL A 370 10.73 1.30 -5.10
N ASP A 371 10.10 0.14 -4.87
CA ASP A 371 8.77 0.10 -4.26
C ASP A 371 8.88 0.31 -2.74
N VAL A 372 8.09 1.24 -2.21
CA VAL A 372 8.05 1.55 -0.78
C VAL A 372 6.61 1.69 -0.29
N VAL A 373 6.31 1.08 0.85
CA VAL A 373 5.12 1.39 1.66
C VAL A 373 5.55 2.33 2.77
N TRP A 374 5.39 3.62 2.52
CA TRP A 374 5.78 4.68 3.45
C TRP A 374 4.89 4.71 4.69
N GLY A 375 5.51 4.80 5.85
CA GLY A 375 4.86 5.20 7.09
C GLY A 375 4.84 6.72 7.23
N LYS A 376 4.15 7.21 8.26
CA LYS A 376 4.14 8.61 8.67
C LYS A 376 4.07 8.67 10.18
N ALA A 377 4.88 9.52 10.80
CA ALA A 377 4.97 9.60 12.26
C ALA A 377 3.64 9.97 12.94
N ASP A 378 2.76 10.69 12.25
CA ASP A 378 1.53 11.28 12.79
C ASP A 378 0.24 10.70 12.18
N GLU A 379 0.33 9.72 11.27
CA GLU A 379 -0.82 9.17 10.56
C GLU A 379 -0.78 7.63 10.53
N LYS A 380 -1.93 7.01 10.81
CA LYS A 380 -2.05 5.55 10.71
C LYS A 380 -2.03 5.11 9.24
N VAL A 381 -1.12 4.21 8.91
CA VAL A 381 -1.01 3.57 7.59
C VAL A 381 -1.45 2.11 7.68
N ASP A 382 -2.21 1.63 6.70
CA ASP A 382 -2.50 0.20 6.54
C ASP A 382 -1.35 -0.48 5.80
N PHE A 383 -0.32 -0.86 6.54
CA PHE A 383 0.89 -1.46 5.99
C PHE A 383 0.63 -2.83 5.35
N THR A 384 -0.30 -3.61 5.91
CA THR A 384 -0.67 -4.92 5.36
C THR A 384 -1.28 -4.78 3.97
N ALA A 385 -2.28 -3.90 3.81
CA ALA A 385 -2.89 -3.65 2.52
C ALA A 385 -1.91 -3.01 1.53
N GLY A 386 -1.08 -2.08 2.01
CA GLY A 386 -0.04 -1.43 1.22
C GLY A 386 0.95 -2.43 0.62
N LEU A 387 1.55 -3.30 1.45
CA LEU A 387 2.51 -4.30 1.01
C LEU A 387 1.83 -5.34 0.12
N ALA A 388 0.63 -5.82 0.46
CA ALA A 388 -0.12 -6.73 -0.38
C ALA A 388 -0.39 -6.13 -1.78
N ALA A 389 -0.71 -4.84 -1.86
CA ALA A 389 -0.91 -4.14 -3.13
C ALA A 389 0.39 -4.04 -3.97
N VAL A 390 1.55 -3.95 -3.32
CA VAL A 390 2.88 -4.02 -3.97
C VAL A 390 3.15 -5.42 -4.49
N LEU A 391 3.02 -6.44 -3.64
CA LEU A 391 3.28 -7.82 -4.05
C LEU A 391 2.36 -8.27 -5.19
N ASN A 392 1.08 -7.86 -5.17
CA ASN A 392 0.13 -8.15 -6.24
C ASN A 392 0.49 -7.53 -7.62
N ARG A 393 1.48 -6.63 -7.72
CA ARG A 393 1.94 -6.05 -8.99
C ARG A 393 3.38 -6.46 -9.35
N ARG A 394 4.01 -7.33 -8.53
CA ARG A 394 5.41 -7.75 -8.62
C ARG A 394 5.51 -9.25 -8.90
N ASP A 395 5.04 -9.68 -10.07
CA ASP A 395 5.10 -11.10 -10.50
C ASP A 395 6.55 -11.64 -10.63
N ASP A 396 7.52 -10.72 -10.60
CA ASP A 396 8.95 -10.99 -10.67
C ASP A 396 9.59 -11.30 -9.30
N ILE A 397 8.86 -11.12 -8.19
CA ILE A 397 9.27 -11.50 -6.83
C ILE A 397 8.37 -12.64 -6.37
N LYS A 398 8.76 -13.88 -6.71
CA LYS A 398 8.05 -15.09 -6.28
C LYS A 398 8.61 -15.63 -4.97
N ASP A 399 9.92 -15.60 -4.82
CA ASP A 399 10.66 -16.01 -3.63
C ASP A 399 11.26 -14.75 -2.98
N ALA A 400 11.19 -14.66 -1.65
CA ALA A 400 11.65 -13.47 -0.93
C ALA A 400 12.34 -13.82 0.40
N HIS A 401 13.48 -13.19 0.65
CA HIS A 401 14.05 -13.04 1.97
C HIS A 401 13.22 -12.02 2.77
N ILE A 402 12.86 -12.35 4.02
CA ILE A 402 12.13 -11.44 4.90
C ILE A 402 13.09 -10.85 5.92
N HIS A 403 13.28 -9.54 5.86
CA HIS A 403 14.03 -8.75 6.83
C HIS A 403 13.03 -8.04 7.74
N LEU A 404 13.14 -8.26 9.06
CA LEU A 404 12.37 -7.59 10.09
C LEU A 404 13.33 -6.89 11.05
N ASP A 405 13.60 -5.62 10.80
CA ASP A 405 14.10 -4.72 11.84
C ASP A 405 12.96 -4.47 12.83
N LEU A 406 13.24 -4.64 14.12
CA LEU A 406 12.23 -4.42 15.14
C LEU A 406 11.89 -2.94 15.35
N ASP A 407 12.69 -1.99 14.87
CA ASP A 407 12.39 -0.56 14.94
C ASP A 407 11.29 -0.12 13.95
N VAL A 408 10.87 -1.04 13.07
CA VAL A 408 9.65 -0.88 12.28
C VAL A 408 8.40 -0.80 13.17
N LEU A 409 8.46 -1.36 14.39
CA LEU A 409 7.39 -1.25 15.38
C LEU A 409 7.20 0.20 15.82
N ASP A 410 5.97 0.54 16.21
CA ASP A 410 5.72 1.86 16.76
C ASP A 410 6.47 2.06 18.09
N GLN A 411 7.19 3.18 18.21
CA GLN A 411 7.95 3.57 19.38
C GLN A 411 7.16 3.49 20.70
N SER A 412 5.83 3.65 20.69
CA SER A 412 5.00 3.55 21.89
C SER A 412 4.94 2.15 22.51
N LEU A 413 5.34 1.11 21.76
CA LEU A 413 5.35 -0.28 22.23
C LEU A 413 6.61 -0.63 23.03
N GLY A 414 7.66 0.16 22.86
CA GLY A 414 8.96 0.00 23.49
C GLY A 414 10.05 0.65 22.64
N ARG A 415 11.11 1.11 23.31
CA ARG A 415 12.26 1.71 22.65
C ARG A 415 13.18 0.61 22.13
N VAL A 416 13.22 0.42 20.82
CA VAL A 416 13.95 -0.68 20.19
C VAL A 416 15.45 -0.45 20.18
N ASN A 417 15.87 0.77 19.84
CA ASN A 417 17.26 1.19 19.80
C ASN A 417 17.36 2.70 20.13
N ASP A 418 18.49 3.34 19.82
CA ASP A 418 18.69 4.77 20.10
C ASP A 418 18.04 5.72 19.08
N PHE A 419 17.38 5.18 18.04
CA PHE A 419 16.71 5.90 16.95
C PHE A 419 15.18 5.68 17.02
N PRO A 420 14.46 6.43 17.87
CA PRO A 420 13.03 6.22 18.08
C PRO A 420 12.18 6.68 16.90
N SER A 421 11.28 5.82 16.41
CA SER A 421 10.44 6.11 15.24
C SER A 421 8.94 5.86 15.49
N PHE A 422 8.14 6.93 15.55
CA PHE A 422 6.68 6.88 15.70
C PHE A 422 5.96 6.57 14.39
N GLY A 423 4.69 6.17 14.45
CA GLY A 423 3.86 5.84 13.29
C GLY A 423 4.18 4.48 12.68
N GLY A 424 4.71 3.57 13.51
CA GLY A 424 5.17 2.24 13.09
C GLY A 424 4.10 1.16 13.15
N PHE A 425 4.54 -0.09 13.09
CA PHE A 425 3.63 -1.24 13.15
C PHE A 425 3.12 -1.45 14.57
N PHE A 426 1.80 -1.62 14.69
CA PHE A 426 1.18 -2.14 15.89
C PHE A 426 1.09 -3.67 15.84
N PRO A 427 0.79 -4.36 16.96
CA PRO A 427 0.74 -5.82 17.00
C PRO A 427 -0.18 -6.45 15.93
N GLU A 428 -1.26 -5.75 15.57
CA GLU A 428 -2.19 -6.17 14.52
C GLU A 428 -1.56 -6.07 13.12
N ASP A 429 -0.82 -5.00 12.84
CA ASP A 429 -0.12 -4.81 11.57
C ASP A 429 0.97 -5.88 11.40
N LEU A 430 1.75 -6.12 12.45
CA LEU A 430 2.78 -7.14 12.48
C LEU A 430 2.19 -8.54 12.22
N THR A 431 1.07 -8.86 12.88
CA THR A 431 0.36 -10.12 12.67
C THR A 431 -0.18 -10.23 11.24
N GLY A 432 -0.85 -9.19 10.75
CA GLY A 432 -1.42 -9.15 9.41
C GLY A 432 -0.36 -9.32 8.32
N LEU A 433 0.78 -8.63 8.45
CA LEU A 433 1.91 -8.75 7.53
C LEU A 433 2.49 -10.16 7.52
N MET A 434 2.79 -10.73 8.69
CA MET A 434 3.41 -12.06 8.81
C MET A 434 2.51 -13.19 8.31
N GLN A 435 1.18 -13.04 8.44
CA GLN A 435 0.22 -13.98 7.86
C GLN A 435 0.03 -13.79 6.35
N MET A 436 0.04 -12.53 5.87
CA MET A 436 -0.22 -12.18 4.48
C MET A 436 0.96 -12.52 3.55
N ILE A 437 2.19 -12.29 4.00
CA ILE A 437 3.41 -12.46 3.18
C ILE A 437 3.48 -13.87 2.55
N PRO A 438 3.34 -14.98 3.29
CA PRO A 438 3.35 -16.33 2.72
C PRO A 438 2.25 -16.59 1.69
N GLN A 439 1.15 -15.83 1.70
CA GLN A 439 0.06 -15.97 0.73
C GLN A 439 0.36 -15.28 -0.60
N LYS A 440 1.39 -14.43 -0.66
CA LYS A 440 1.74 -13.63 -1.84
C LYS A 440 3.06 -14.04 -2.46
N VAL A 441 4.02 -14.43 -1.63
CA VAL A 441 5.36 -14.88 -2.05
C VAL A 441 5.75 -16.14 -1.27
N ASN A 442 6.84 -16.78 -1.66
CA ASN A 442 7.49 -17.83 -0.90
C ASN A 442 8.61 -17.22 -0.04
N PRO A 443 8.44 -17.11 1.30
CA PRO A 443 9.54 -16.79 2.18
C PRO A 443 10.64 -17.85 2.11
N THR A 444 11.87 -17.42 1.83
CA THR A 444 13.05 -18.30 1.79
C THR A 444 13.83 -18.31 3.10
N SER A 445 13.61 -17.29 3.93
CA SER A 445 14.25 -17.08 5.22
C SER A 445 13.59 -15.91 5.96
N LEU A 446 13.82 -15.83 7.28
CA LEU A 446 13.44 -14.69 8.12
C LEU A 446 14.67 -14.23 8.92
N VAL A 447 14.98 -12.94 8.89
CA VAL A 447 15.89 -12.26 9.83
C VAL A 447 15.05 -11.39 10.76
N VAL A 448 15.30 -11.49 12.07
CA VAL A 448 14.76 -10.58 13.09
C VAL A 448 15.94 -9.89 13.78
N CYS A 449 15.99 -8.55 13.77
CA CYS A 449 17.21 -7.83 14.13
C CYS A 449 17.02 -6.47 14.82
N SER A 450 18.18 -5.86 15.16
CA SER A 450 18.37 -4.45 15.53
C SER A 450 17.66 -3.96 16.79
N PHE A 451 17.53 -4.86 17.78
CA PHE A 451 16.82 -4.58 19.02
C PHE A 451 17.73 -4.68 20.25
N ASP A 452 17.83 -3.60 21.03
CA ASP A 452 18.50 -3.58 22.33
C ASP A 452 17.52 -3.90 23.46
N PRO A 453 17.62 -5.09 24.09
CA PRO A 453 16.68 -5.52 25.12
C PRO A 453 16.84 -4.81 26.45
N ARG A 454 17.86 -3.96 26.61
CA ARG A 454 18.13 -3.22 27.85
C ARG A 454 17.35 -1.91 27.92
N LEU A 455 16.72 -1.50 26.83
CA LEU A 455 15.92 -0.28 26.76
C LEU A 455 14.50 -0.51 27.27
N GLU A 456 13.81 0.60 27.53
CA GLU A 456 12.43 0.60 28.02
C GLU A 456 11.51 -0.19 27.08
N GLY A 457 10.70 -1.10 27.64
CA GLY A 457 9.79 -1.93 26.85
C GLY A 457 10.47 -3.12 26.15
N GLY A 458 11.75 -3.42 26.43
CA GLY A 458 12.46 -4.53 25.80
C GLY A 458 11.73 -5.88 25.85
N ASP A 459 11.09 -6.23 26.96
CA ASP A 459 10.30 -7.47 27.04
C ASP A 459 9.04 -7.45 26.19
N THR A 460 8.45 -6.27 25.99
CA THR A 460 7.32 -6.11 25.07
C THR A 460 7.77 -6.34 23.64
N VAL A 461 8.87 -5.69 23.23
CA VAL A 461 9.45 -5.89 21.89
C VAL A 461 9.85 -7.34 21.65
N ALA A 462 10.50 -8.00 22.63
CA ALA A 462 10.88 -9.41 22.51
C ALA A 462 9.66 -10.34 22.35
N ARG A 463 8.56 -10.08 23.08
CA ARG A 463 7.30 -10.83 22.90
C ARG A 463 6.69 -10.60 21.51
N LEU A 464 6.72 -9.37 21.01
CA LEU A 464 6.23 -9.04 19.66
C LEU A 464 7.08 -9.71 18.57
N ALA A 465 8.40 -9.76 18.75
CA ALA A 465 9.30 -10.51 17.88
C ALA A 465 8.94 -12.01 17.86
N CYS A 466 8.75 -12.64 19.03
CA CYS A 466 8.28 -14.03 19.13
C CYS A 466 6.92 -14.23 18.43
N GLN A 467 5.98 -13.30 18.61
CA GLN A 467 4.69 -13.32 17.94
C GLN A 467 4.85 -13.27 16.42
N ALA A 468 5.63 -12.33 15.88
CA ALA A 468 5.89 -12.20 14.45
C ALA A 468 6.46 -13.49 13.85
N ILE A 469 7.49 -14.06 14.51
CA ILE A 469 8.11 -15.32 14.12
C ILE A 469 7.06 -16.44 14.08
N LEU A 470 6.26 -16.60 15.14
CA LEU A 470 5.24 -17.65 15.21
C LEU A 470 4.15 -17.48 14.14
N GLN A 471 3.74 -16.24 13.85
CA GLN A 471 2.74 -15.96 12.81
C GLN A 471 3.27 -16.33 11.42
N LEU A 472 4.50 -15.95 11.08
CA LEU A 472 5.10 -16.29 9.80
C LEU A 472 5.27 -17.80 9.66
N ILE A 473 5.87 -18.47 10.65
CA ILE A 473 6.11 -19.92 10.61
C ILE A 473 4.79 -20.70 10.60
N GLY A 474 3.78 -20.25 11.35
CA GLY A 474 2.43 -20.82 11.32
C GLY A 474 1.83 -20.75 9.91
N ALA A 475 1.87 -19.58 9.28
CA ALA A 475 1.38 -19.39 7.91
C ALA A 475 2.17 -20.22 6.87
N LEU A 476 3.49 -20.40 7.04
CA LEU A 476 4.28 -21.32 6.20
C LEU A 476 3.83 -22.77 6.34
N LYS A 477 3.49 -23.20 7.56
CA LYS A 477 2.97 -24.55 7.83
C LYS A 477 1.58 -24.75 7.22
N GLU A 478 0.68 -23.79 7.40
CA GLU A 478 -0.68 -23.83 6.82
C GLU A 478 -0.66 -23.90 5.30
N ARG A 479 0.29 -23.21 4.66
CA ARG A 479 0.48 -23.22 3.21
C ARG A 479 1.17 -24.50 2.70
N GLY A 480 1.75 -25.32 3.59
CA GLY A 480 2.54 -26.49 3.20
C GLY A 480 3.96 -26.17 2.72
N THR A 481 4.44 -24.93 2.93
CA THR A 481 5.85 -24.55 2.73
C THR A 481 6.75 -25.13 3.82
N LEU A 482 6.20 -25.36 5.02
CA LEU A 482 6.86 -26.08 6.11
C LEU A 482 6.12 -27.40 6.38
N VAL A 483 6.70 -28.51 5.93
CA VAL A 483 6.15 -29.86 6.07
C VAL A 483 7.00 -30.62 7.07
N ALA A 484 6.56 -30.68 8.32
CA ALA A 484 7.24 -31.52 9.32
C ALA A 484 7.27 -32.97 8.80
N LYS A 485 8.46 -33.59 8.76
CA LYS A 485 8.57 -35.02 8.44
C LYS A 485 7.71 -35.81 9.43
N SER A 486 6.78 -36.62 8.92
CA SER A 486 6.15 -37.67 9.71
C SER A 486 7.27 -38.55 10.26
N GLY A 487 7.39 -38.63 11.59
CA GLY A 487 8.35 -39.49 12.26
C GLY A 487 8.09 -40.97 12.01
#